data_AF-A0A2D3W469-F1
#
_entry.id   AF-A0A2D3W469-F1
#
_cell.length_a   1.000
_cell.length_b   1.000
_cell.length_c   1.000
_cell.angle_alpha   90.00
_cell.angle_beta   90.00
_cell.angle_gamma   90.00
#
_symmetry.space_group_name_H-M   'P 1'
#
loop_
_entity.id
_entity.type
_entity.pdbx_description
1 polymer ?
#
loop_
_entity_poly.entity_id
_entity_poly.type
_entity_poly.pdbx_seq_one_letter_code
_entity_poly.pdbx_strand_id
1 'polypeptide(L)' 'MRKSLDHLKKRQNCVALVKLADRIVNLNEPPKHWDSLKKRAYLEEAQLILDELGYAHTYLASKLQDKIKAYSLYM' A
#
# COMPACT_ATOMS: atom_id res chain seq x y z
N MET A 1 -5.05 10.52 4.24
CA MET A 1 -4.91 9.05 4.29
C MET A 1 -5.69 8.42 5.45
N ARG A 2 -5.30 8.62 6.71
CA ARG A 2 -5.88 7.93 7.88
C ARG A 2 -7.41 7.96 7.96
N LYS A 3 -8.04 9.15 7.85
CA LYS A 3 -9.52 9.27 7.82
C LYS A 3 -10.19 8.37 6.76
N SER A 4 -9.56 8.16 5.61
CA SER A 4 -10.09 7.24 4.59
C SER A 4 -9.95 5.78 5.02
N LEU A 5 -8.82 5.40 5.60
CA LEU A 5 -8.60 4.05 6.13
C LEU A 5 -9.56 3.70 7.28
N ASP A 6 -9.81 4.65 8.19
CA ASP A 6 -10.77 4.49 9.28
C ASP A 6 -12.20 4.21 8.75
N HIS A 7 -12.57 4.86 7.65
CA HIS A 7 -13.85 4.62 7.00
C HIS A 7 -13.88 3.26 6.28
N LEU A 8 -12.76 2.78 5.74
CA LEU A 8 -12.67 1.48 5.08
C LEU A 8 -12.79 0.33 6.09
N LYS A 9 -12.20 0.46 7.27
CA LYS A 9 -12.29 -0.53 8.36
C LYS A 9 -13.73 -0.77 8.84
N LYS A 10 -14.61 0.23 8.69
CA LYS A 10 -16.04 0.14 9.03
C LYS A 10 -16.90 -0.46 7.92
N ARG A 11 -16.33 -0.73 6.74
CA ARG A 11 -17.03 -1.33 5.60
C ARG A 11 -16.77 -2.85 5.55
N GLN A 12 -17.43 -3.51 4.62
CA GLN A 12 -17.18 -4.93 4.33
C GLN A 12 -15.71 -5.15 3.93
N ASN A 13 -15.16 -6.31 4.32
CA ASN A 13 -13.76 -6.66 4.05
C ASN A 13 -13.38 -6.55 2.57
N CYS A 14 -14.30 -6.84 1.63
CA CYS A 14 -14.05 -6.74 0.20
C CYS A 14 -13.51 -5.36 -0.24
N VAL A 15 -13.89 -4.28 0.44
CA VAL A 15 -13.39 -2.94 0.13
C VAL A 15 -11.91 -2.79 0.52
N ALA A 16 -11.51 -3.39 1.65
CA ALA A 16 -10.11 -3.45 2.05
C ALA A 16 -9.27 -4.32 1.10
N LEU A 17 -9.82 -5.45 0.61
CA LEU A 17 -9.17 -6.29 -0.41
C LEU A 17 -8.87 -5.51 -1.69
N VAL A 18 -9.84 -4.75 -2.20
CA VAL A 18 -9.65 -3.91 -3.39
C VAL A 18 -8.55 -2.88 -3.14
N LYS A 19 -8.49 -2.28 -1.94
CA LYS A 19 -7.45 -1.30 -1.63
C LYS A 19 -6.05 -1.91 -1.53
N LEU A 20 -5.93 -3.12 -0.98
CA LEU A 20 -4.68 -3.88 -0.99
C LEU A 20 -4.24 -4.19 -2.43
N ALA A 21 -5.15 -4.68 -3.28
CA ALA A 21 -4.87 -4.98 -4.68
C ALA A 21 -4.44 -3.73 -5.47
N ASP A 22 -5.15 -2.61 -5.30
CA ASP A 22 -4.80 -1.30 -5.86
C ASP A 22 -3.37 -0.91 -5.50
N ARG A 23 -3.00 -0.98 -4.22
CA ARG A 23 -1.64 -0.62 -3.80
C ARG A 23 -0.57 -1.56 -4.35
N ILE A 24 -0.84 -2.86 -4.46
CA ILE A 24 0.09 -3.84 -5.06
C ILE A 24 0.40 -3.49 -6.53
N VAL A 25 -0.63 -3.09 -7.29
CA VAL A 25 -0.47 -2.74 -8.71
C VAL A 25 0.22 -1.39 -8.87
N ASN A 26 -0.01 -0.44 -7.97
CA ASN A 26 0.61 0.88 -8.07
C ASN A 26 2.03 0.96 -7.47
N LEU A 27 2.43 -0.01 -6.64
CA LEU A 27 3.77 -0.08 -6.06
C LEU A 27 4.74 -0.82 -7.00
N ASN A 28 4.95 -0.23 -8.19
CA ASN A 28 5.91 -0.65 -9.21
C ASN A 28 6.98 0.44 -9.42
N GLU A 29 7.75 0.38 -10.52
CA GLU A 29 8.77 1.39 -10.82
C GLU A 29 8.17 2.82 -10.76
N PRO A 30 8.74 3.72 -9.93
CA PRO A 30 8.22 5.06 -9.80
C PRO A 30 8.46 5.88 -11.07
N PRO A 31 7.56 6.82 -11.41
CA PRO A 31 7.77 7.74 -12.51
C PRO A 31 9.10 8.52 -12.38
N LYS A 32 9.81 8.71 -13.50
CA LYS A 32 11.13 9.38 -13.54
C LYS A 32 11.14 10.80 -12.96
N HIS A 33 10.00 11.48 -12.97
CA HIS A 33 9.85 12.84 -12.46
C HIS A 33 9.61 12.90 -10.93
N TRP A 34 9.54 11.76 -10.23
CA TRP A 34 9.39 11.75 -8.78
C TRP A 34 10.73 11.99 -8.10
N ASP A 35 10.76 12.99 -7.24
CA ASP A 35 11.86 13.19 -6.30
C ASP A 35 11.88 12.08 -5.22
N SER A 36 12.98 12.03 -4.48
CA SER A 36 13.18 11.02 -3.42
C SER A 36 12.21 11.17 -2.25
N LEU A 37 11.71 12.38 -1.98
CA LEU A 37 10.72 12.64 -0.94
C LEU A 37 9.37 12.02 -1.29
N LYS A 38 8.92 12.18 -2.55
CA LYS A 38 7.68 11.63 -3.06
C LYS A 38 7.73 10.11 -3.10
N LYS A 39 8.87 9.52 -3.50
CA LYS A 39 9.06 8.06 -3.43
C LYS A 39 8.97 7.54 -1.99
N ARG A 40 9.60 8.23 -1.03
CA ARG A 40 9.52 7.88 0.41
C ARG A 40 8.10 7.99 0.96
N ALA A 41 7.42 9.09 0.72
CA ALA A 41 6.03 9.27 1.13
C ALA A 41 5.11 8.17 0.53
N TYR A 42 5.37 7.75 -0.71
CA TYR A 42 4.61 6.69 -1.35
C TYR A 42 4.85 5.30 -0.72
N LEU A 43 6.08 5.02 -0.30
CA LEU A 43 6.43 3.81 0.43
C LEU A 43 5.81 3.79 1.83
N GLU A 44 5.90 4.91 2.56
CA GLU A 44 5.29 5.06 3.89
C GLU A 44 3.77 4.90 3.83
N GLU A 45 3.13 5.42 2.78
CA GLU A 45 1.70 5.21 2.54
C GLU A 45 1.38 3.72 2.31
N ALA A 46 2.21 3.01 1.55
CA ALA A 46 2.03 1.58 1.31
C ALA A 46 2.16 0.76 2.61
N GLN A 47 3.12 1.10 3.47
CA GLN A 47 3.28 0.48 4.78
C GLN A 47 2.05 0.73 5.67
N LEU A 48 1.58 1.98 5.72
CA LEU A 48 0.37 2.32 6.48
C LEU A 48 -0.86 1.54 5.98
N ILE A 49 -1.02 1.37 4.66
CA ILE A 49 -2.12 0.57 4.09
C ILE A 49 -2.01 -0.89 4.53
N LEU A 50 -0.80 -1.47 4.53
CA LEU A 50 -0.56 -2.85 4.96
C LEU A 50 -0.88 -3.02 6.46
N ASP A 51 -0.40 -2.12 7.31
CA ASP A 51 -0.62 -2.18 8.77
C ASP A 51 -2.12 -2.07 9.09
N GLU A 52 -2.83 -1.20 8.37
CA GLU A 52 -4.22 -0.90 8.66
C GLU A 52 -5.20 -1.91 8.05
N LEU A 53 -4.90 -2.47 6.87
CA LEU A 53 -5.83 -3.31 6.10
C LEU A 53 -5.35 -4.75 5.89
N GLY A 54 -4.12 -5.10 6.30
CA GLY A 54 -3.52 -6.41 6.07
C GLY A 54 -4.31 -7.57 6.68
N TYR A 55 -5.10 -7.31 7.73
CA TYR A 55 -6.00 -8.30 8.34
C TYR A 55 -7.06 -8.83 7.37
N ALA A 56 -7.39 -8.08 6.32
CA ALA A 56 -8.51 -8.41 5.45
C ALA A 56 -8.22 -9.60 4.52
N HIS A 57 -6.95 -9.83 4.15
CA HIS A 57 -6.57 -10.97 3.31
C HIS A 57 -5.07 -11.30 3.40
N THR A 58 -4.74 -12.46 3.97
CA THR A 58 -3.35 -12.88 4.26
C THR A 58 -2.45 -12.90 3.03
N TYR A 59 -2.88 -13.50 1.91
CA TYR A 59 -2.06 -13.56 0.69
C TYR A 59 -1.77 -12.18 0.09
N LEU A 60 -2.78 -11.29 0.00
CA LEU A 60 -2.58 -9.93 -0.50
C LEU A 60 -1.68 -9.11 0.42
N ALA A 61 -1.82 -9.28 1.75
CA ALA A 61 -0.93 -8.65 2.72
C ALA A 61 0.53 -9.07 2.52
N SER A 62 0.80 -10.38 2.39
CA SER A 62 2.15 -10.89 2.11
C SER A 62 2.69 -10.34 0.79
N LYS A 63 1.88 -10.32 -0.27
CA LYS A 63 2.29 -9.81 -1.58
C LYS A 63 2.60 -8.31 -1.56
N LEU A 64 1.82 -7.53 -0.82
CA LEU A 64 2.09 -6.10 -0.63
C LEU A 64 3.38 -5.89 0.17
N GLN A 65 3.63 -6.69 1.21
CA GLN A 65 4.87 -6.64 1.98
C GLN A 65 6.09 -6.89 1.09
N ASP A 66 6.03 -7.87 0.19
CA ASP A 66 7.12 -8.15 -0.76
C ASP A 66 7.34 -7.01 -1.75
N LYS A 67 6.25 -6.37 -2.22
CA LYS A 67 6.34 -5.17 -3.07
C LYS A 67 6.98 -3.99 -2.34
N ILE A 68 6.64 -3.76 -1.06
CA ILE A 68 7.25 -2.73 -0.21
C ILE A 68 8.76 -2.97 -0.09
N LYS A 69 9.19 -4.21 0.18
CA LYS A 69 10.62 -4.56 0.22
C LYS A 69 11.31 -4.30 -1.11
N ALA A 70 10.71 -4.73 -2.23
CA ALA A 70 11.28 -4.53 -3.56
C ALA A 70 11.36 -3.05 -3.96
N TYR A 71 10.39 -2.22 -3.54
CA TYR A 71 10.35 -0.80 -3.88
C TYR A 71 11.51 0.00 -3.26
N SER A 72 12.14 -0.52 -2.19
CA SER A 72 13.36 0.07 -1.61
C SER A 72 14.51 0.18 -2.62
N LEU A 73 14.52 -0.62 -3.68
CA LEU A 73 15.52 -0.57 -4.76
C LEU A 73 15.44 0.71 -5.61
N TYR A 74 14.34 1.48 -5.53
CA TYR A 74 14.14 2.70 -6.30
C TYR A 74 14.41 3.99 -5.52
N MET A 75 14.86 3.86 -4.26
CA MET A 75 15.13 4.99 -3.36
C MET A 75 16.46 5.67 -3.63
#